data_AF-A0A7Y2AGS2-F1
#
_entry.id   AF-A0A7Y2AGS2-F1
#
_cell.length_a   1.000
_cell.length_b   1.000
_cell.length_c   1.000
_cell.angle_alpha   90.00
_cell.angle_beta   90.00
_cell.angle_gamma   90.00
#
_symmetry.space_group_name_H-M   'P 1'
#
loop_
_entity.id
_entity.type
_entity.pdbx_description
1 polymer ?
#
loop_
_entity_poly.entity_id
_entity_poly.type
_entity_poly.pdbx_seq_one_letter_code
_entity_poly.pdbx_strand_id
1 'polypeptide(L)'
;MSTTTTSSSQPKVVKQCPQKMHVDPRWQSVQMLPESFIKRRQAKQTFFGWSIIVVVLVAMLAGFTTAFWIRGAKLRSQHAQLVQSARPIEDMRRRVAGLKQSNALHQSWIHWIESAKPDDSVLQALLSVNEATRPDIHPIDITAVEIKLALEHDNATGQVPDWAKSRLLISADVQDRDTTDDWLERLRSSDRISKVDLRLTPGMPLQDTIQIVGEPQSTRVLP
;
A
#
# COMPACT_ATOMS: atom_id res chain seq x y z
N MET A 1 -1.36 57.07 53.61
CA MET A 1 -0.50 57.61 52.53
C MET A 1 -1.07 57.11 51.21
N SER A 2 -1.38 57.87 50.18
CA SER A 2 -1.62 59.30 49.98
C SER A 2 -2.46 59.33 48.68
N THR A 3 -3.46 60.19 48.66
CA THR A 3 -4.32 60.52 47.52
C THR A 3 -3.54 61.09 46.34
N THR A 4 -3.94 60.77 45.10
CA THR A 4 -3.86 61.77 44.02
C THR A 4 -4.96 61.61 42.97
N THR A 5 -5.74 62.67 42.87
CA THR A 5 -6.85 62.98 41.97
C THR A 5 -6.32 63.76 40.76
N THR A 6 -6.83 63.50 39.56
CA THR A 6 -6.75 64.43 38.41
C THR A 6 -8.04 64.24 37.62
N SER A 7 -9.12 64.99 37.88
CA SER A 7 -9.41 66.36 37.41
C SER A 7 -9.26 66.51 35.88
N SER A 8 -10.33 66.24 35.15
CA SER A 8 -10.54 66.80 33.81
C SER A 8 -12.00 67.23 33.66
N SER A 9 -12.14 68.53 33.58
CA SER A 9 -13.34 69.37 33.52
C SER A 9 -14.20 69.10 32.27
N GLN A 10 -15.48 68.79 32.47
CA GLN A 10 -16.51 68.96 31.44
C GLN A 10 -17.24 70.32 31.64
N PRO A 11 -17.41 71.14 30.60
CA PRO A 11 -18.18 72.38 30.71
C PRO A 11 -19.68 72.07 30.86
N LYS A 12 -20.25 72.61 31.93
CA LYS A 12 -21.68 72.61 32.26
C LYS A 12 -22.40 73.58 31.31
N VAL A 13 -23.00 73.06 30.24
CA VAL A 13 -23.87 73.85 29.35
C VAL A 13 -25.14 74.22 30.11
N VAL A 14 -25.18 75.46 30.59
CA VAL A 14 -26.36 76.10 31.18
C VAL A 14 -27.43 76.19 30.09
N LYS A 15 -28.42 75.30 30.14
CA LYS A 15 -29.66 75.45 29.36
C LYS A 15 -30.41 76.65 29.92
N GLN A 16 -30.26 77.81 29.30
CA GLN A 16 -31.20 78.90 29.47
C GLN A 16 -32.58 78.41 29.01
N CYS A 17 -33.54 78.40 29.94
CA CYS A 17 -34.96 78.29 29.61
C CYS A 17 -35.33 79.45 28.69
N PRO A 18 -35.95 79.22 27.52
CA PRO A 18 -36.60 80.31 26.81
C PRO A 18 -37.78 80.78 27.66
N GLN A 19 -37.69 82.04 28.05
CA GLN A 19 -38.73 82.85 28.66
C GLN A 19 -40.07 82.54 27.99
N LYS A 20 -41.05 82.05 28.78
CA LYS A 20 -42.44 81.93 28.34
C LYS A 20 -42.94 83.34 28.03
N MET A 21 -42.91 83.70 26.75
CA MET A 21 -43.65 84.86 26.24
C MET A 21 -45.14 84.54 26.40
N HIS A 22 -45.81 85.30 27.24
CA HIS A 22 -47.26 85.29 27.37
C HIS A 22 -47.82 85.83 26.05
N VAL A 23 -48.35 84.94 25.21
CA VAL A 23 -49.02 85.29 23.96
C VAL A 23 -50.51 85.38 24.25
N ASP A 24 -51.10 86.53 23.95
CA ASP A 24 -52.53 86.81 24.08
C ASP A 24 -53.39 85.76 23.34
N PRO A 25 -54.48 85.24 23.94
CA PRO A 25 -55.24 84.12 23.38
C PRO A 25 -56.32 84.60 22.39
N ARG A 26 -55.95 85.42 21.40
CA ARG A 26 -56.90 85.93 20.38
C ARG A 26 -56.40 85.96 18.94
N TRP A 27 -55.44 85.09 18.62
CA TRP A 27 -55.14 84.77 17.23
C TRP A 27 -55.37 83.27 17.05
N GLN A 28 -56.55 82.92 16.51
CA GLN A 28 -56.69 81.64 15.82
C GLN A 28 -55.62 81.64 14.73
N SER A 29 -54.56 80.87 14.93
CA SER A 29 -53.51 80.70 13.94
C SER A 29 -54.12 80.01 12.72
N VAL A 30 -54.55 80.81 11.74
CA VAL A 30 -54.95 80.31 10.43
C VAL A 30 -53.69 79.70 9.83
N GLN A 31 -53.59 78.37 9.83
CA GLN A 31 -52.51 77.65 9.17
C GLN A 31 -52.60 77.94 7.66
N MET A 32 -51.82 78.92 7.19
CA MET A 32 -51.75 79.32 5.78
C MET A 32 -50.96 78.34 4.90
N LEU A 33 -50.54 77.18 5.42
CA LEU A 33 -49.89 76.15 4.62
C LEU A 33 -50.94 75.23 4.02
N PRO A 34 -50.91 74.98 2.69
CA PRO A 34 -51.81 74.00 2.08
C PRO A 34 -51.65 72.66 2.78
N GLU A 35 -52.75 71.96 3.09
CA GLU A 35 -52.69 70.64 3.75
C GLU A 35 -51.78 69.65 3.01
N SER A 36 -51.73 69.76 1.68
CA SER A 36 -50.87 68.96 0.81
C SER A 36 -49.38 69.17 1.11
N PHE A 37 -48.98 70.37 1.55
CA PHE A 37 -47.60 70.69 1.92
C PHE A 37 -47.24 70.11 3.30
N ILE A 38 -48.17 70.15 4.25
CA ILE A 38 -48.00 69.55 5.58
C ILE A 38 -47.88 68.02 5.45
N LYS A 39 -48.78 67.40 4.68
CA LYS A 39 -48.76 65.96 4.37
C LYS A 39 -47.46 65.56 3.66
N ARG A 40 -46.98 66.35 2.69
CA ARG A 40 -45.69 66.11 2.01
C ARG A 40 -44.49 66.24 2.95
N ARG A 41 -44.48 67.21 3.87
CA ARG A 41 -43.39 67.38 4.83
C ARG A 41 -43.34 66.24 5.85
N GLN A 42 -44.49 65.80 6.34
CA GLN A 42 -44.61 64.63 7.20
C GLN A 42 -44.18 63.35 6.48
N ALA A 43 -44.61 63.16 5.22
CA ALA A 43 -44.20 62.02 4.40
C ALA A 43 -42.68 62.00 4.12
N LYS A 44 -42.05 63.16 3.90
CA LYS A 44 -40.59 63.25 3.78
C LYS A 44 -39.90 62.89 5.09
N GLN A 45 -40.39 63.39 6.23
CA GLN A 45 -39.82 63.07 7.55
C GLN A 45 -39.95 61.58 7.89
N THR A 46 -41.08 60.95 7.59
CA THR A 46 -41.25 59.50 7.78
C THR A 46 -40.35 58.72 6.84
N PHE A 47 -40.20 59.14 5.58
CA PHE A 47 -39.28 58.51 4.63
C PHE A 47 -37.82 58.59 5.10
N PHE A 48 -37.37 59.74 5.61
CA PHE A 48 -36.04 59.87 6.20
C PHE A 48 -35.87 59.02 7.47
N GLY A 49 -36.91 58.91 8.30
CA GLY A 49 -36.89 58.00 9.46
C GLY A 49 -36.73 56.53 9.04
N TRP A 50 -37.50 56.09 8.06
CA TRP A 50 -37.40 54.73 7.52
C TRP A 50 -36.09 54.46 6.79
N SER A 51 -35.54 55.43 6.05
CA SER A 51 -34.26 55.25 5.36
C SER A 51 -33.11 55.06 6.35
N ILE A 52 -33.11 55.79 7.48
CA ILE A 52 -32.12 55.59 8.55
C ILE A 52 -32.22 54.17 9.12
N ILE A 53 -33.45 53.69 9.40
CA ILE A 53 -33.66 52.32 9.91
C ILE A 53 -33.12 51.29 8.91
N VAL A 54 -33.40 51.44 7.62
CA VAL A 54 -32.91 50.53 6.58
C VAL A 54 -31.39 50.54 6.51
N VAL A 55 -30.75 51.72 6.56
CA VAL A 55 -29.29 51.84 6.55
C VAL A 55 -28.66 51.13 7.75
N VAL A 56 -29.23 51.30 8.95
CA VAL A 56 -28.76 50.60 10.16
C VAL A 56 -28.92 49.08 10.01
N LEU A 57 -30.05 48.62 9.47
CA LEU A 57 -30.30 47.20 9.25
C LEU A 57 -29.30 46.59 8.27
N VAL A 58 -29.01 47.29 7.16
CA VAL A 58 -28.00 46.88 6.18
C VAL A 58 -26.60 46.85 6.79
N ALA A 59 -26.25 47.85 7.60
CA ALA A 59 -24.96 47.88 8.30
C ALA A 59 -24.82 46.70 9.28
N MET A 60 -25.89 46.39 10.03
CA MET A 60 -25.90 45.20 10.89
C MET A 60 -25.76 43.91 10.07
N LEU A 61 -26.50 43.76 8.97
CA LEU A 61 -26.44 42.58 8.11
C LEU A 61 -25.04 42.39 7.50
N ALA A 62 -24.41 43.48 7.05
CA ALA A 62 -23.03 43.47 6.56
C ALA A 62 -22.03 43.06 7.65
N GLY A 63 -22.21 43.55 8.89
CA GLY A 63 -21.42 43.15 10.04
C GLY A 63 -21.58 41.66 10.39
N PHE A 64 -22.80 41.14 10.34
CA PHE A 64 -23.07 39.73 10.61
C PHE A 64 -22.49 38.81 9.53
N THR A 65 -22.67 39.16 8.25
CA THR A 65 -22.16 38.33 7.13
C THR A 65 -20.64 38.28 7.14
N THR A 66 -19.97 39.41 7.35
CA THR A 66 -18.50 39.46 7.47
C THR A 66 -18.00 38.65 8.68
N ALA A 67 -18.63 38.79 9.85
CA ALA A 67 -18.28 37.99 11.03
C ALA A 67 -18.45 36.49 10.80
N PHE A 68 -19.54 36.08 10.12
CA PHE A 68 -19.77 34.68 9.76
C PHE A 68 -18.73 34.16 8.77
N TRP A 69 -18.37 34.96 7.76
CA TRP A 69 -17.33 34.61 6.80
C TRP A 69 -15.98 34.41 7.46
N ILE A 70 -15.58 35.31 8.36
CA ILE A 70 -14.30 35.21 9.09
C ILE A 70 -14.28 33.95 9.97
N ARG A 71 -15.37 33.68 10.71
CA ARG A 71 -15.50 32.45 11.51
C ARG A 71 -15.44 31.19 10.64
N GLY A 72 -16.16 31.18 9.52
CA GLY A 72 -16.15 30.07 8.58
C GLY A 72 -14.78 29.80 7.98
N ALA A 73 -14.05 30.86 7.58
CA ALA A 73 -12.69 30.76 7.09
C ALA A 73 -11.73 30.20 8.15
N LYS A 74 -11.86 30.66 9.41
CA LYS A 74 -11.04 30.16 10.53
C LYS A 74 -11.32 28.69 10.86
N LEU A 75 -12.58 28.26 10.85
CA LEU A 75 -12.92 26.85 11.04
C LEU A 75 -12.38 25.97 9.91
N ARG A 76 -12.48 26.42 8.66
CA ARG A 76 -11.91 25.69 7.50
C ARG A 76 -10.40 25.54 7.60
N SER A 77 -9.67 26.58 8.02
CA SER A 77 -8.21 26.47 8.17
C SER A 77 -7.82 25.53 9.32
N GLN A 78 -8.55 25.56 10.43
CA GLN A 78 -8.34 24.62 11.55
C GLN A 78 -8.61 23.17 11.13
N HIS A 79 -9.70 22.90 10.40
CA HIS A 79 -9.97 21.56 9.87
C HIS A 79 -8.93 21.12 8.83
N ALA A 80 -8.45 22.03 7.98
CA ALA A 80 -7.38 21.73 7.03
C ALA A 80 -6.07 21.34 7.75
N GLN A 81 -5.73 22.01 8.85
CA GLN A 81 -4.58 21.66 9.69
C GLN A 81 -4.75 20.28 10.33
N LEU A 82 -5.94 19.95 10.85
CA LEU A 82 -6.22 18.63 11.40
C LEU A 82 -6.09 17.54 10.33
N VAL A 83 -6.64 17.74 9.14
CA VAL A 83 -6.51 16.80 8.03
C VAL A 83 -5.06 16.64 7.58
N GLN A 84 -4.28 17.73 7.52
CA GLN A 84 -2.85 17.67 7.21
C GLN A 84 -2.07 16.87 8.27
N SER A 85 -2.39 17.05 9.56
CA SER A 85 -1.77 16.29 10.64
C SER A 85 -2.13 14.80 10.64
N ALA A 86 -3.28 14.43 10.06
CA ALA A 86 -3.74 13.05 9.94
C ALA A 86 -3.19 12.31 8.70
N ARG A 87 -2.76 13.03 7.65
CA ARG A 87 -2.14 12.44 6.46
C ARG A 87 -0.98 11.47 6.74
N PRO A 88 0.02 11.78 7.60
CA PRO A 88 1.12 10.86 7.85
C PRO A 88 0.68 9.53 8.47
N ILE A 89 -0.41 9.54 9.27
CA ILE A 89 -0.98 8.33 9.88
C ILE A 89 -1.61 7.44 8.80
N GLU A 90 -2.35 8.04 7.87
CA GLU A 90 -2.93 7.33 6.73
C GLU A 90 -1.86 6.77 5.80
N ASP A 91 -0.80 7.54 5.54
CA ASP A 91 0.36 7.07 4.76
C ASP A 91 1.09 5.91 5.44
N MET A 92 1.28 5.96 6.76
CA MET A 92 1.82 4.83 7.53
C MET A 92 0.92 3.61 7.44
N ARG A 93 -0.40 3.77 7.56
CA ARG A 93 -1.35 2.66 7.46
C ARG A 93 -1.27 1.97 6.11
N ARG A 94 -1.14 2.74 5.01
CA ARG A 94 -0.94 2.20 3.66
C ARG A 94 0.37 1.44 3.52
N ARG A 95 1.47 1.98 4.05
CA ARG A 95 2.78 1.31 4.05
C ARG A 95 2.76 0.00 4.85
N VAL A 96 2.14 0.00 6.02
CA VAL A 96 1.99 -1.21 6.86
C VAL A 96 1.14 -2.25 6.16
N ALA A 97 0.05 -1.86 5.49
CA ALA A 97 -0.76 -2.78 4.69
C ALA A 97 0.06 -3.41 3.56
N GLY A 98 0.86 -2.62 2.84
CA GLY A 98 1.77 -3.12 1.80
C GLY A 98 2.83 -4.07 2.35
N LEU A 99 3.44 -3.75 3.49
CA LEU A 99 4.42 -4.62 4.17
C LEU A 99 3.79 -5.93 4.64
N LYS A 100 2.56 -5.88 5.18
CA LYS A 100 1.82 -7.08 5.58
C LYS A 100 1.54 -8.00 4.40
N GLN A 101 1.16 -7.43 3.25
CA GLN A 101 0.94 -8.20 2.02
C GLN A 101 2.24 -8.82 1.49
N SER A 102 3.34 -8.04 1.46
CA SER A 102 4.65 -8.55 1.05
C SER A 102 5.15 -9.66 1.98
N ASN A 103 4.95 -9.51 3.29
CA ASN A 103 5.31 -10.53 4.27
C ASN A 103 4.48 -11.81 4.09
N ALA A 104 3.16 -11.70 3.83
CA ALA A 104 2.34 -12.85 3.50
C ALA A 104 2.83 -13.60 2.25
N LEU A 105 3.26 -12.87 1.21
CA LEU A 105 3.87 -13.48 0.02
C LEU A 105 5.18 -14.19 0.35
N HIS A 106 6.06 -13.57 1.14
CA HIS A 106 7.31 -14.21 1.57
C HIS A 106 7.07 -15.44 2.45
N GLN A 107 6.10 -15.39 3.36
CA GLN A 107 5.71 -16.55 4.16
C GLN A 107 5.14 -17.67 3.29
N SER A 108 4.34 -17.35 2.27
CA SER A 108 3.92 -18.36 1.30
C SER A 108 5.11 -18.92 0.54
N TRP A 109 6.04 -18.09 0.07
CA TRP A 109 7.22 -18.59 -0.65
C TRP A 109 8.13 -19.47 0.22
N ILE A 110 8.37 -19.07 1.47
CA ILE A 110 9.09 -19.88 2.46
C ILE A 110 8.32 -21.18 2.70
N HIS A 111 7.00 -21.13 2.92
CA HIS A 111 6.19 -22.31 3.09
C HIS A 111 6.24 -23.23 1.87
N TRP A 112 6.25 -22.69 0.66
CA TRP A 112 6.38 -23.46 -0.59
C TRP A 112 7.76 -24.12 -0.71
N ILE A 113 8.82 -23.46 -0.24
CA ILE A 113 10.17 -24.03 -0.20
C ILE A 113 10.31 -25.06 0.92
N GLU A 114 9.73 -24.82 2.09
CA GLU A 114 9.72 -25.75 3.22
C GLU A 114 8.82 -26.96 2.94
N SER A 115 7.70 -26.77 2.24
CA SER A 115 6.80 -27.83 1.77
C SER A 115 7.40 -28.59 0.59
N ALA A 116 8.15 -27.90 -0.27
CA ALA A 116 9.11 -28.51 -1.19
C ALA A 116 10.35 -28.98 -0.42
N LYS A 117 10.12 -29.81 0.61
CA LYS A 117 11.13 -30.69 1.22
C LYS A 117 12.12 -31.08 0.13
N PRO A 118 13.45 -30.95 0.36
CA PRO A 118 14.43 -31.25 -0.66
C PRO A 118 14.07 -32.61 -1.24
N ASP A 119 13.81 -32.63 -2.54
CA ASP A 119 13.33 -33.79 -3.26
C ASP A 119 14.34 -34.91 -3.00
N ASP A 120 14.01 -35.77 -2.02
CA ASP A 120 14.87 -36.83 -1.51
C ASP A 120 15.25 -37.78 -2.65
N SER A 121 14.53 -37.72 -3.78
CA SER A 121 14.85 -38.32 -5.06
C SER A 121 16.29 -38.04 -5.54
N VAL A 122 16.83 -36.83 -5.37
CA VAL A 122 18.22 -36.52 -5.78
C VAL A 122 19.23 -37.18 -4.84
N LEU A 123 19.00 -37.05 -3.53
CA LEU A 123 19.87 -37.63 -2.51
C LEU A 123 19.81 -39.16 -2.55
N GLN A 124 18.63 -39.75 -2.72
CA GLN A 124 18.43 -41.19 -2.88
C GLN A 124 19.07 -41.71 -4.17
N ALA A 125 18.98 -40.97 -5.29
CA ALA A 125 19.67 -41.34 -6.52
C ALA A 125 21.19 -41.33 -6.30
N LEU A 126 21.75 -40.27 -5.69
CA LEU A 126 23.17 -40.20 -5.35
C LEU A 126 23.62 -41.29 -4.37
N LEU A 127 22.80 -41.59 -3.35
CA LEU A 127 23.06 -42.67 -2.41
C LEU A 127 23.07 -44.03 -3.11
N SER A 128 22.15 -44.27 -4.04
CA SER A 128 22.12 -45.53 -4.81
C SER A 128 23.32 -45.68 -5.73
N VAL A 129 23.80 -44.59 -6.34
CA VAL A 129 25.05 -44.58 -7.10
C VAL A 129 26.24 -44.85 -6.18
N ASN A 130 26.31 -44.21 -5.02
CA ASN A 130 27.38 -44.43 -4.05
C ASN A 130 27.39 -45.88 -3.50
N GLU A 131 26.21 -46.47 -3.27
CA GLU A 131 26.09 -47.85 -2.84
C GLU A 131 26.52 -48.84 -3.93
N ALA A 132 26.21 -48.56 -5.20
CA ALA A 132 26.65 -49.37 -6.33
C ALA A 132 28.18 -49.28 -6.56
N THR A 133 28.80 -48.14 -6.25
CA THR A 133 30.22 -47.83 -6.50
C THR A 133 31.10 -47.99 -5.26
N ARG A 134 30.68 -48.79 -4.25
CA ARG A 134 31.48 -48.97 -3.03
C ARG A 134 32.93 -49.39 -3.34
N PRO A 135 33.94 -48.72 -2.75
CA PRO A 135 35.34 -48.83 -3.13
C PRO A 135 35.96 -50.20 -2.85
N ASP A 136 35.34 -51.00 -2.00
CA ASP A 136 35.87 -52.31 -1.59
C ASP A 136 35.70 -53.40 -2.67
N ILE A 137 34.94 -53.13 -3.74
CA ILE A 137 34.52 -54.17 -4.69
C ILE A 137 35.18 -53.99 -6.07
N HIS A 138 35.20 -52.78 -6.66
CA HIS A 138 35.88 -52.51 -7.94
C HIS A 138 36.37 -51.04 -8.01
N PRO A 139 37.55 -50.77 -8.59
CA PRO A 139 38.04 -49.40 -8.81
C PRO A 139 37.29 -48.76 -9.98
N ILE A 140 36.15 -48.15 -9.68
CA ILE A 140 35.36 -47.34 -10.63
C ILE A 140 35.52 -45.87 -10.23
N ASP A 141 36.07 -45.07 -11.13
CA ASP A 141 36.26 -43.63 -10.87
C ASP A 141 35.12 -42.83 -11.52
N ILE A 142 34.25 -42.23 -10.71
CA ILE A 142 33.12 -41.45 -11.22
C ILE A 142 33.60 -40.03 -11.53
N THR A 143 33.60 -39.68 -12.81
CA THR A 143 34.05 -38.35 -13.28
C THR A 143 32.93 -37.31 -13.23
N ALA A 144 31.68 -37.70 -13.51
CA ALA A 144 30.54 -36.79 -13.45
C ALA A 144 29.22 -37.51 -13.17
N VAL A 145 28.34 -36.87 -12.41
CA VAL A 145 26.94 -37.29 -12.22
C VAL A 145 26.02 -36.11 -12.50
N GLU A 146 25.16 -36.24 -13.51
CA GLU A 146 24.15 -35.25 -13.86
C GLU A 146 22.76 -35.82 -13.59
N ILE A 147 21.98 -35.13 -12.75
CA ILE A 147 20.63 -35.53 -12.35
C ILE A 147 19.66 -34.44 -12.79
N LYS A 148 18.77 -34.79 -13.71
CA LYS A 148 17.64 -33.97 -14.14
C LYS A 148 16.35 -34.59 -13.63
N LEU A 149 15.66 -33.88 -12.73
CA LEU A 149 14.33 -34.25 -12.26
C LEU A 149 13.26 -33.87 -13.28
N ALA A 150 12.15 -34.61 -13.29
CA ALA A 150 11.01 -34.26 -14.12
C ALA A 150 10.38 -32.96 -13.60
N LEU A 151 10.19 -31.99 -14.49
CA LEU A 151 9.43 -30.78 -14.19
C LEU A 151 7.94 -31.09 -14.35
N GLU A 152 7.09 -30.50 -13.51
CA GLU A 152 5.64 -30.66 -13.59
C GLU A 152 5.15 -30.35 -15.00
N HIS A 153 4.75 -31.40 -15.72
CA HIS A 153 4.06 -31.32 -16.99
C HIS A 153 2.69 -31.94 -16.83
N ASP A 154 1.66 -31.24 -17.27
CA ASP A 154 0.29 -31.70 -17.15
C ASP A 154 0.11 -32.95 -18.04
N ASN A 155 0.02 -34.12 -17.42
CA ASN A 155 0.03 -35.42 -18.09
C ASN A 155 -1.22 -35.69 -18.96
N ALA A 156 -2.10 -34.70 -19.12
CA ALA A 156 -3.33 -34.78 -19.90
C ALA A 156 -3.10 -35.16 -21.38
N THR A 157 -1.91 -34.90 -21.92
CA THR A 157 -1.55 -35.16 -23.33
C THR A 157 -0.81 -36.48 -23.57
N GLY A 158 -0.57 -37.31 -22.54
CA GLY A 158 -0.02 -38.67 -22.67
C GLY A 158 1.43 -38.79 -23.16
N GLN A 159 2.04 -37.72 -23.68
CA GLN A 159 3.45 -37.67 -24.07
C GLN A 159 4.18 -36.62 -23.23
N VAL A 160 5.17 -37.07 -22.44
CA VAL A 160 6.09 -36.19 -21.73
C VAL A 160 7.12 -35.66 -22.73
N PRO A 161 7.22 -34.34 -22.95
CA PRO A 161 8.18 -33.76 -23.88
C PRO A 161 9.62 -33.92 -23.35
N ASP A 162 10.61 -34.00 -24.25
CA ASP A 162 12.02 -34.29 -23.89
C ASP A 162 12.62 -33.32 -22.87
N TRP A 163 12.14 -32.07 -22.84
CA TRP A 163 12.58 -31.08 -21.85
C TRP A 163 12.06 -31.36 -20.44
N ALA A 164 10.95 -32.09 -20.29
CA ALA A 164 10.31 -32.44 -19.01
C ALA A 164 10.66 -33.86 -18.53
N LYS A 165 11.36 -34.67 -19.33
CA LYS A 165 11.77 -36.03 -18.94
C LYS A 165 12.86 -36.00 -17.85
N SER A 166 12.71 -36.86 -16.85
CA SER A 166 13.75 -37.15 -15.87
C SER A 166 14.91 -37.91 -16.53
N ARG A 167 16.15 -37.56 -16.19
CA ARG A 167 17.36 -38.20 -16.73
C ARG A 167 18.46 -38.22 -15.69
N LEU A 168 19.07 -39.38 -15.48
CA LEU A 168 20.31 -39.59 -14.75
C LEU A 168 21.41 -39.90 -15.77
N LEU A 169 22.53 -39.20 -15.69
CA LEU A 169 23.74 -39.51 -16.43
C LEU A 169 24.90 -39.69 -15.47
N ILE A 170 25.57 -40.82 -15.58
CA ILE A 170 26.78 -41.11 -14.82
C ILE A 170 27.89 -41.34 -15.83
N SER A 171 28.96 -40.57 -15.73
CA SER A 171 30.19 -40.78 -16.46
C SER A 171 31.23 -41.36 -15.51
N ALA A 172 31.74 -42.54 -15.83
CA ALA A 172 32.75 -43.21 -15.04
C ALA A 172 33.88 -43.72 -15.93
N ASP A 173 35.08 -43.74 -15.39
CA ASP A 173 36.23 -44.42 -15.94
C ASP A 173 36.38 -45.78 -15.27
N VAL A 174 36.45 -46.83 -16.09
CA VAL A 174 36.50 -48.22 -15.64
C VAL A 174 37.66 -48.92 -16.34
N GLN A 175 38.47 -49.63 -15.55
CA GLN A 175 39.67 -50.30 -16.05
C GLN A 175 39.38 -51.67 -16.68
N ASP A 176 38.24 -52.29 -16.35
CA ASP A 176 37.90 -53.65 -16.77
C ASP A 176 36.41 -53.78 -17.16
N ARG A 177 36.17 -54.54 -18.22
CA ARG A 177 34.83 -54.72 -18.79
C ARG A 177 33.93 -55.56 -17.89
N ASP A 178 34.47 -56.60 -17.26
CA ASP A 178 33.71 -57.47 -16.36
C ASP A 178 33.18 -56.68 -15.15
N THR A 179 33.98 -55.73 -14.66
CA THR A 179 33.57 -54.82 -13.56
C THR A 179 32.48 -53.83 -13.98
N THR A 180 32.39 -53.50 -15.27
CA THR A 180 31.33 -52.64 -15.81
C THR A 180 29.99 -53.37 -15.84
N ASP A 181 29.98 -54.63 -16.28
CA ASP A 181 28.76 -55.43 -16.39
C ASP A 181 28.18 -55.73 -14.99
N ASP A 182 29.03 -56.08 -14.01
CA ASP A 182 28.64 -56.26 -12.61
C ASP A 182 28.10 -54.96 -11.98
N TRP A 183 28.73 -53.82 -12.27
CA TRP A 183 28.27 -52.52 -11.79
C TRP A 183 26.92 -52.12 -12.40
N LEU A 184 26.74 -52.37 -13.69
CA LEU A 184 25.48 -52.13 -14.40
C LEU A 184 24.34 -52.99 -13.84
N GLU A 185 24.62 -54.25 -13.50
CA GLU A 185 23.64 -55.14 -12.86
C GLU A 185 23.21 -54.63 -11.48
N ARG A 186 24.14 -54.12 -10.67
CA ARG A 186 23.84 -53.49 -9.37
C ARG A 186 23.03 -52.21 -9.51
N LEU A 187 23.30 -51.41 -10.53
CA LEU A 187 22.50 -50.22 -10.82
C LEU A 187 21.09 -50.57 -11.30
N ARG A 188 20.93 -51.68 -12.03
CA ARG A 188 19.62 -52.21 -12.46
C ARG A 188 18.82 -52.85 -11.34
N SER A 189 19.48 -53.41 -10.34
CA SER A 189 18.82 -53.98 -9.16
C SER A 189 18.40 -52.93 -8.14
N SER A 190 18.82 -51.67 -8.30
CA SER A 190 18.34 -50.56 -7.49
C SER A 190 16.90 -50.22 -7.82
N ASP A 191 16.02 -50.28 -6.82
CA ASP A 191 14.61 -49.87 -6.93
C ASP A 191 14.43 -48.39 -7.33
N ARG A 192 15.50 -47.58 -7.25
CA ARG A 192 15.44 -46.11 -7.42
C ARG A 192 15.82 -45.62 -8.82
N ILE A 193 16.51 -46.44 -9.61
CA ILE A 193 16.95 -46.08 -10.97
C ILE A 193 16.27 -47.03 -11.95
N SER A 194 15.43 -46.50 -12.84
CA SER A 194 14.77 -47.28 -13.88
C SER A 194 15.46 -47.08 -15.25
N LYS A 195 15.37 -48.09 -16.12
CA LYS A 195 15.90 -48.07 -17.50
C LYS A 195 17.39 -47.67 -17.59
N VAL A 196 18.25 -48.49 -17.01
CA VAL A 196 19.70 -48.31 -17.01
C VAL A 196 20.30 -48.84 -18.32
N ASP A 197 20.73 -47.91 -19.18
CA ASP A 197 21.36 -48.20 -20.47
C ASP A 197 22.83 -47.77 -20.48
N LEU A 198 23.67 -48.66 -21.03
CA LEU A 198 25.08 -48.41 -21.26
C LEU A 198 25.29 -47.69 -22.59
N ARG A 199 25.94 -46.53 -22.56
CA ARG A 199 26.42 -45.83 -23.75
C ARG A 199 27.93 -45.74 -23.72
N LEU A 200 28.56 -46.42 -24.67
CA LEU A 200 29.99 -46.32 -24.93
C LEU A 200 30.24 -45.04 -25.73
N THR A 201 31.12 -44.16 -25.24
CA THR A 201 31.50 -42.95 -25.97
C THR A 201 32.62 -43.31 -26.96
N PRO A 202 32.38 -43.29 -28.29
CA PRO A 202 33.40 -43.66 -29.25
C PRO A 202 34.45 -42.54 -29.36
N GLY A 203 35.73 -42.84 -29.09
CA GLY A 203 36.83 -41.95 -29.50
C GLY A 203 38.02 -41.78 -28.56
N MET A 204 38.07 -42.38 -27.37
CA MET A 204 39.27 -42.33 -26.52
C MET A 204 39.89 -43.73 -26.36
N PRO A 205 41.18 -43.92 -26.72
CA PRO A 205 41.86 -45.19 -26.48
C PRO A 205 42.35 -45.24 -25.03
N LEU A 206 42.08 -46.37 -24.37
CA LEU A 206 42.61 -46.86 -23.08
C LEU A 206 41.95 -46.48 -21.75
N GLN A 207 40.82 -45.78 -21.74
CA GLN A 207 39.99 -45.62 -20.53
C GLN A 207 38.54 -45.60 -21.00
N ASP A 208 37.81 -46.69 -20.74
CA ASP A 208 36.43 -46.86 -21.19
C ASP A 208 35.56 -45.88 -20.39
N THR A 209 35.45 -44.65 -20.88
CA THR A 209 34.52 -43.67 -20.33
C THR A 209 33.10 -44.14 -20.66
N ILE A 210 32.51 -44.81 -19.68
CA ILE A 210 31.19 -45.39 -19.76
C ILE A 210 30.17 -44.34 -19.32
N GLN A 211 29.16 -44.12 -20.15
CA GLN A 211 28.02 -43.29 -19.80
C GLN A 211 26.83 -44.19 -19.48
N ILE A 212 26.35 -44.13 -18.25
CA ILE A 212 25.12 -44.79 -17.84
C ILE A 212 23.97 -43.80 -17.88
N VAL A 213 22.92 -44.13 -18.62
CA VAL A 213 21.69 -43.35 -18.69
C VAL A 213 20.61 -44.07 -17.89
N GLY A 214 19.94 -43.36 -16.97
CA GLY A 214 18.80 -43.89 -16.20
C GLY A 214 17.68 -42.87 -16.01
N GLU A 215 16.54 -43.31 -15.51
CA GLU A 215 15.41 -42.48 -15.11
C GLU A 215 15.25 -42.60 -13.57
N PRO A 216 15.54 -41.54 -12.80
CA PRO A 216 15.33 -41.57 -11.35
C PRO A 216 13.83 -41.62 -11.05
N GLN A 217 13.40 -42.55 -10.20
CA GLN A 217 12.00 -42.61 -9.79
C GLN A 217 11.72 -41.50 -8.77
N SER A 218 11.03 -40.44 -9.22
CA SER A 218 10.52 -39.41 -8.31
C SER A 218 9.42 -40.00 -7.44
N THR A 219 9.60 -39.94 -6.11
CA THR A 219 8.52 -40.22 -5.17
C THR A 219 7.55 -39.04 -5.20
N ARG A 220 6.61 -39.09 -6.15
CA ARG A 220 5.32 -38.39 -6.20
C ARG A 220 5.30 -37.04 -5.48
N VAL A 221 5.30 -35.94 -6.24
CA VAL A 221 4.87 -34.62 -5.74
C VAL A 221 3.46 -34.78 -5.17
N LEU A 222 3.34 -34.69 -3.84
CA LEU A 222 2.04 -34.66 -3.16
C LEU A 222 1.31 -33.37 -3.60
N PRO A 223 0.00 -33.45 -3.86
CA PRO A 223 -0.79 -32.33 -4.38
C PRO A 223 -0.82 -31.13 -3.44
#